data_AF-A0A4D4LAX8-F1
#
_entry.id   AF-A0A4D4LAX8-F1
#
_cell.length_a   1.000
_cell.length_b   1.000
_cell.length_c   1.000
_cell.angle_alpha   90.00
_cell.angle_beta   90.00
_cell.angle_gamma   90.00
#
_symmetry.space_group_name_H-M   'P 1'
#
loop_
_entity.id
_entity.type
_entity.pdbx_description
1 polymer ?
#
loop_
_entity_poly.entity_id
_entity_poly.type
_entity_poly.pdbx_seq_one_letter_code
_entity_poly.pdbx_strand_id
1 'polypeptide(L)' 'MHRYRSHTCGQLRAADVGTDVRLSGWLHNRRNLGGILFIDLRDHYGLVQLVVRPDTPPTRP' A
#
# COMPACT_ATOMS: atom_id res chain seq x y z
N MET A 1 18.33 5.14 -3.09
CA MET A 1 16.96 4.65 -2.81
C MET A 1 16.06 5.86 -2.55
N HIS A 2 14.91 5.96 -3.21
CA HIS A 2 13.98 7.07 -2.96
C HIS A 2 13.39 6.94 -1.56
N ARG A 3 13.40 8.02 -0.77
CA ARG A 3 13.00 8.01 0.65
C ARG A 3 11.60 7.41 0.85
N TYR A 4 10.68 7.76 -0.04
CA TYR A 4 9.27 7.38 0.08
C TYR A 4 8.84 6.22 -0.84
N ARG A 5 9.74 5.68 -1.67
CA ARG A 5 9.34 4.73 -2.72
C ARG A 5 10.42 3.67 -2.98
N SER A 6 10.05 2.39 -2.85
CA SER A 6 10.84 1.26 -3.34
C SER A 6 10.25 0.67 -4.63
N HIS A 7 8.92 0.73 -4.79
CA HIS A 7 8.19 0.21 -5.95
C HIS A 7 7.15 1.23 -6.42
N THR A 8 6.74 1.16 -7.69
CA THR A 8 5.53 1.87 -8.16
C THR A 8 4.28 1.06 -7.83
N CYS A 9 3.11 1.70 -7.79
CA CYS A 9 1.85 1.03 -7.46
C CYS A 9 1.52 -0.08 -8.47
N GLY A 10 1.97 0.02 -9.73
CA GLY A 10 1.81 -1.01 -10.76
C GLY A 10 2.91 -2.08 -10.80
N GLN A 11 3.92 -2.00 -9.93
CA GLN A 11 5.13 -2.84 -10.03
C GLN A 11 5.07 -4.14 -9.21
N LEU A 12 4.25 -4.21 -8.15
CA LEU A 12 4.23 -5.39 -7.27
C LEU A 12 3.84 -6.68 -8.01
N ARG A 13 4.53 -7.78 -7.69
CA ARG A 13 4.32 -9.13 -8.24
C ARG A 13 4.30 -10.17 -7.11
N ALA A 14 3.93 -11.40 -7.45
CA ALA A 14 3.95 -12.52 -6.50
C ALA A 14 5.35 -12.80 -5.91
N ALA A 15 6.41 -12.42 -6.62
CA ALA A 15 7.78 -12.55 -6.14
C ALA A 15 8.12 -11.61 -4.96
N ASP A 16 7.34 -10.55 -4.73
CA ASP A 16 7.59 -9.57 -3.67
C ASP A 16 6.96 -9.96 -2.33
N VAL A 17 6.30 -11.11 -2.24
CA VAL A 17 5.65 -11.60 -1.02
C VAL A 17 6.69 -11.74 0.12
N GLY A 18 6.37 -11.17 1.28
CA GLY A 18 7.22 -11.18 2.47
C GLY A 18 8.31 -10.11 2.49
N THR A 19 8.39 -9.25 1.47
CA THR A 19 9.35 -8.14 1.42
C THR A 19 8.77 -6.84 1.98
N ASP A 20 9.61 -6.02 2.61
CA ASP A 20 9.23 -4.67 3.01
C ASP A 20 9.25 -3.71 1.82
N VAL A 21 8.10 -3.08 1.57
CA VAL A 21 7.93 -2.15 0.45
C VAL A 21 7.48 -0.77 0.92
N ARG A 22 7.93 0.27 0.21
CA ARG A 22 7.51 1.65 0.40
C ARG A 22 6.80 2.12 -0.86
N LEU A 23 5.55 2.56 -0.71
CA LEU A 23 4.70 3.05 -1.79
C LEU A 23 4.29 4.49 -1.51
N SER A 24 4.11 5.28 -2.56
CA SER A 24 3.70 6.69 -2.45
C SER A 24 2.92 7.11 -3.68
N GLY A 25 1.77 7.71 -3.44
CA GLY A 25 0.80 8.11 -4.46
C GLY A 25 -0.37 8.88 -3.84
N TRP A 26 -1.46 8.98 -4.58
CA TRP A 26 -2.69 9.65 -4.17
C TRP A 26 -3.74 8.60 -3.75
N LEU A 27 -4.49 8.94 -2.70
CA LEU A 27 -5.66 8.16 -2.31
C LEU A 27 -6.69 8.20 -3.46
N HIS A 28 -6.95 7.05 -4.07
CA HIS A 28 -7.94 6.92 -5.13
C HIS A 28 -9.31 6.56 -4.58
N ASN A 29 -9.36 5.59 -3.66
CA ASN A 29 -10.59 5.16 -3.02
C ASN A 29 -10.33 4.68 -1.58
N ARG A 30 -11.32 4.86 -0.72
CA ARG A 30 -11.31 4.43 0.68
C ARG A 30 -12.60 3.68 0.98
N ARG A 31 -12.49 2.41 1.39
CA ARG A 31 -13.64 1.59 1.79
C ARG A 31 -13.44 1.09 3.21
N ASN A 32 -14.36 1.45 4.11
CA ASN A 32 -14.34 1.02 5.51
C ASN A 32 -15.54 0.11 5.76
N LEU A 33 -15.27 -1.12 6.22
CA LEU A 33 -16.29 -2.13 6.49
C LEU A 33 -16.40 -2.48 7.99
N GLY A 34 -16.09 -1.53 8.88
CA GLY A 34 -16.31 -1.66 10.32
C GLY A 34 -15.27 -2.48 11.09
N GLY A 35 -14.35 -3.16 10.40
CA GLY A 35 -13.23 -3.90 11.01
C GLY A 35 -12.07 -4.14 10.05
N ILE A 36 -12.12 -3.55 8.86
CA ILE A 36 -11.10 -3.64 7.83
C ILE A 36 -11.21 -2.39 6.97
N LEU A 37 -10.05 -1.80 6.67
CA LEU A 37 -9.94 -0.62 5.84
C LEU A 37 -9.20 -0.99 4.56
N PHE A 38 -9.86 -0.78 3.43
CA PHE A 38 -9.25 -0.87 2.11
C PHE A 38 -8.92 0.52 1.60
N ILE A 39 -7.71 0.68 1.10
CA ILE A 39 -7.24 1.90 0.44
C ILE A 39 -6.73 1.51 -0.93
N ASP A 40 -7.30 2.11 -1.98
CA ASP A 40 -6.69 2.06 -3.30
C ASP A 40 -5.75 3.26 -3.42
N LEU A 41 -4.46 3.00 -3.54
CA LEU A 41 -3.43 4.00 -3.75
C LEU A 41 -3.05 4.03 -5.24
N ARG A 42 -3.00 5.24 -5.81
CA ARG A 42 -2.67 5.45 -7.23
C ARG A 42 -1.38 6.24 -7.39
N ASP A 43 -0.55 5.83 -8.32
CA ASP A 43 0.48 6.69 -8.90
C ASP A 43 0.36 6.72 -10.43
N HIS A 44 1.35 7.30 -11.10
CA HIS A 44 1.36 7.37 -12.57
C HIS A 44 1.34 5.99 -13.25
N TYR A 45 1.78 4.95 -12.56
CA TYR A 45 2.03 3.62 -13.12
C TYR A 45 0.91 2.61 -12.81
N GLY A 46 -0.01 2.93 -11.92
CA GLY A 46 -1.16 2.07 -11.66
C GLY A 46 -1.81 2.26 -10.29
N LEU A 47 -2.55 1.23 -9.89
CA LEU A 47 -3.28 1.14 -8.63
C LEU A 47 -2.74 -0.04 -7.81
N VAL A 48 -2.68 0.14 -6.50
CA VAL A 48 -2.40 -0.91 -5.52
C VAL A 48 -3.44 -0.86 -4.41
N GLN A 49 -3.88 -2.03 -3.95
CA GLN A 49 -4.79 -2.12 -2.82
C GLN A 49 -3.99 -2.36 -1.53
N LEU A 50 -4.19 -1.48 -0.56
CA LEU A 50 -3.72 -1.63 0.81
C LEU A 50 -4.87 -2.13 1.67
N VAL A 51 -4.57 -3.05 2.58
CA VAL A 51 -5.51 -3.60 3.55
C VAL A 51 -4.97 -3.33 4.94
N VAL A 52 -5.72 -2.58 5.74
CA VAL A 52 -5.38 -2.29 7.14
C VAL A 52 -6.38 -3.00 8.03
N ARG A 53 -5.86 -3.81 8.96
CA ARG A 53 -6.65 -4.53 9.95
C ARG A 53 -6.38 -3.98 11.36
N PRO A 54 -7.30 -4.16 12.33
CA PRO A 54 -7.14 -3.62 13.68
C PRO A 54 -5.91 -4.16 14.42
N ASP A 55 -5.49 -5.38 14.08
CA ASP A 55 -4.31 -6.07 14.61
C ASP A 55 -3.01 -5.71 13.88
N THR A 56 -3.06 -4.82 12.88
CA THR A 56 -1.85 -4.35 12.19
C THR A 56 -1.04 -3.48 13.15
N PRO A 57 0.17 -3.89 13.55
CA PRO A 57 0.99 -3.09 14.45
C PRO A 57 1.34 -1.75 13.79
N PRO A 58 1.42 -0.64 14.55
CA PRO A 58 1.92 0.61 14.00
C PRO A 58 3.34 0.37 13.49
N THR A 59 3.57 0.60 12.20
CA THR A 59 4.91 0.51 11.63
C THR A 59 5.78 1.60 12.23
N ARG A 60 6.96 1.21 12.72
CA ARG A 60 7.95 2.12 13.35
C ARG A 60 8.34 3.25 12.36
N PRO A 61 8.61 4.48 12.85
CA PRO A 61 8.99 5.62 12.00
C PRO A 61 10.24 5.38 11.14
#